data_AF-A0A076EYP0-F1
#
_entry.id   AF-A0A076EYP0-F1
#
_cell.length_a   1.000
_cell.length_b   1.000
_cell.length_c   1.000
_cell.angle_alpha   90.00
_cell.angle_beta   90.00
_cell.angle_gamma   90.00
#
_symmetry.space_group_name_H-M   'P 1'
#
loop_
_entity.id
_entity.type
_entity.pdbx_description
1 polymer ?
#
loop_
_entity_poly.entity_id
_entity_poly.type
_entity_poly.pdbx_seq_one_letter_code
_entity_poly.pdbx_strand_id
1 'polypeptide(L)'
;MQQNVVMRIFRELHENSDDPLRRKDREEPSPTKDEGDLFIHRPSPRKFRVLLDVEHLQHDMPHAQLFEALVGHWRVFSLAVEAGTIVSTDFSTPARSGFLKVCHTIAAAGGPVYTWSSNDKDEHPDGSSTTAAYGFTQPQMQIWETVQTYRRLERRDRGAFRLNDAVTQAILAEVARDAGFDLLVSESPVAGCRLLPVHDRVVVVSRAEAVPVLAHYLRRQHIFLSGRLLNLKHSRHNYYEQAVHALAPALRGWEARVAAAGSTSEVGVDVQSRYLTAISRLARALESRDDIIWSLGSYLTAPVREDCMDDFDHLLLLLCGGVDVIARGLHVALGLDPKNVQNAKLHAQWYITNVGNRFSDRPTETDDLAELDRLQINLRVIFELRNSIHNVQIRSVPALGSLVGEGARRTEAPILAHVTADIAAKISRIGSDVSTEWGFQSTYGGGAVADLWLIADKAVATTFRFLDLLSRIVLRNPLPDSASAVLSGQIPEMPERLTPWEGYEDHLPTLLGLPSPHPG
;
A
#
# COMPACT_ATOMS: atom_id res chain seq x y z
N MET A 1 -3.92 20.75 3.13
CA MET A 1 -4.31 19.40 3.61
C MET A 1 -3.67 18.39 2.70
N GLN A 2 -2.53 17.81 3.09
CA GLN A 2 -2.05 16.59 2.43
C GLN A 2 -3.02 15.48 2.84
N GLN A 3 -3.79 14.96 1.89
CA GLN A 3 -4.51 13.71 2.11
C GLN A 3 -3.45 12.64 2.34
N ASN A 4 -3.55 11.88 3.43
CA ASN A 4 -2.77 10.66 3.58
C ASN A 4 -3.12 9.77 2.39
N VAL A 5 -2.20 9.63 1.45
CA VAL A 5 -2.36 8.76 0.29
C VAL A 5 -2.18 7.34 0.78
N VAL A 6 -3.30 6.68 1.10
CA VAL A 6 -3.32 5.24 1.30
C VAL A 6 -3.08 4.60 -0.05
N MET A 7 -2.16 3.64 -0.12
CA MET A 7 -1.91 2.91 -1.36
C MET A 7 -3.18 2.21 -1.81
N ARG A 8 -3.61 2.50 -3.03
CA ARG A 8 -4.72 1.81 -3.66
C ARG A 8 -4.30 0.37 -3.99
N ILE A 9 -5.13 -0.59 -3.61
CA ILE A 9 -4.96 -1.97 -4.08
C ILE A 9 -5.21 -1.99 -5.58
N PHE A 10 -4.17 -2.36 -6.33
CA PHE A 10 -4.32 -2.69 -7.74
C PHE A 10 -5.16 -3.95 -7.87
N ARG A 11 -6.20 -3.89 -8.70
CA ARG A 11 -7.04 -5.06 -9.02
C ARG A 11 -6.88 -5.38 -10.50
N GLU A 12 -6.57 -6.62 -10.81
CA GLU A 12 -6.56 -7.06 -12.20
C GLU A 12 -8.01 -7.19 -12.72
N LEU A 13 -8.36 -6.35 -13.70
CA LEU A 13 -9.69 -6.28 -14.30
C LEU A 13 -9.73 -7.09 -15.61
N HIS A 14 -10.81 -7.84 -15.86
CA HIS A 14 -10.97 -8.70 -17.04
C HIS A 14 -12.29 -8.48 -17.80
N GLU A 15 -12.31 -8.97 -19.04
CA GLU A 15 -13.07 -8.41 -20.18
C GLU A 15 -14.60 -8.39 -20.08
N ASN A 16 -15.27 -9.04 -19.12
CA ASN A 16 -16.74 -9.09 -19.12
C ASN A 16 -17.45 -9.03 -17.75
N SER A 17 -16.73 -8.98 -16.62
CA SER A 17 -17.33 -8.71 -15.29
C SER A 17 -16.26 -8.38 -14.25
N ASP A 18 -16.40 -7.25 -13.54
CA ASP A 18 -15.61 -6.88 -12.35
C ASP A 18 -16.02 -7.68 -11.09
N ASP A 19 -16.48 -8.93 -11.27
CA ASP A 19 -16.72 -9.82 -10.15
C ASP A 19 -15.44 -10.64 -9.91
N PRO A 20 -14.61 -10.26 -8.91
CA PRO A 20 -13.39 -11.01 -8.59
C PRO A 20 -13.68 -12.41 -8.06
N LEU A 21 -14.95 -12.81 -7.90
CA LEU A 21 -15.39 -14.15 -7.50
C LEU A 21 -15.93 -14.98 -8.69
N ARG A 22 -16.18 -14.36 -9.85
CA ARG A 22 -16.79 -15.01 -11.03
C ARG A 22 -15.98 -14.80 -12.30
N ARG A 23 -14.64 -14.94 -12.25
CA ARG A 23 -13.86 -15.06 -13.49
C ARG A 23 -14.26 -16.38 -14.15
N LYS A 24 -14.87 -16.32 -15.33
CA LYS A 24 -14.94 -17.48 -16.23
C LYS A 24 -13.50 -17.84 -16.64
N ASP A 25 -13.25 -19.14 -16.82
CA ASP A 25 -12.01 -19.60 -17.45
C ASP A 25 -11.79 -18.87 -18.78
N ARG A 26 -10.52 -18.63 -19.11
CA ARG A 26 -10.08 -17.84 -20.27
C ARG A 26 -10.54 -18.50 -21.58
N GLU A 27 -11.76 -18.22 -22.03
CA GLU A 27 -12.31 -18.84 -23.25
C GLU A 27 -11.88 -18.13 -24.54
N GLU A 28 -11.49 -16.85 -24.50
CA GLU A 28 -11.04 -16.12 -25.69
C GLU A 28 -9.77 -15.29 -25.39
N PRO A 29 -8.63 -15.56 -26.06
CA PRO A 29 -7.41 -14.79 -25.90
C PRO A 29 -7.52 -13.43 -26.59
N SER A 30 -7.14 -12.37 -25.88
CA SER A 30 -7.00 -11.03 -26.44
C SER A 30 -5.89 -11.02 -27.51
N PRO A 31 -6.08 -10.32 -28.64
CA PRO A 31 -5.18 -10.38 -29.80
C PRO A 31 -3.77 -9.79 -29.57
N THR A 32 -3.43 -9.34 -28.35
CA THR A 32 -2.19 -8.60 -28.03
C THR A 32 -1.38 -9.12 -26.82
N LYS A 33 -1.69 -10.28 -26.22
CA LYS A 33 -1.22 -10.58 -24.85
C LYS A 33 -0.08 -11.61 -24.71
N ASP A 34 0.96 -11.22 -23.96
CA ASP A 34 1.68 -12.07 -23.01
C ASP A 34 0.65 -12.72 -22.05
N GLU A 35 0.41 -14.03 -22.18
CA GLU A 35 -0.60 -14.71 -21.38
C GLU A 35 -0.13 -15.02 -19.94
N GLY A 36 -0.91 -14.61 -18.93
CA GLY A 36 -0.63 -14.95 -17.53
C GLY A 36 -1.43 -14.11 -16.56
N ASP A 37 -1.53 -14.53 -15.31
CA ASP A 37 -1.84 -13.60 -14.22
C ASP A 37 -0.61 -12.70 -14.10
N LEU A 38 -0.82 -11.38 -14.01
CA LEU A 38 0.25 -10.38 -13.89
C LEU A 38 1.25 -10.71 -12.78
N PHE A 39 0.74 -11.45 -11.81
CA PHE A 39 1.35 -11.65 -10.54
C PHE A 39 2.03 -13.02 -10.46
N ILE A 40 1.42 -14.14 -10.87
CA ILE A 40 2.00 -15.51 -10.71
C ILE A 40 3.53 -15.61 -10.97
N HIS A 41 4.24 -16.28 -10.06
CA HIS A 41 5.64 -16.66 -10.24
C HIS A 41 5.80 -17.59 -11.46
N ARG A 42 6.16 -17.04 -12.62
CA ARG A 42 6.42 -17.79 -13.87
C ARG A 42 7.86 -17.62 -14.35
N PRO A 43 8.39 -18.58 -15.13
CA PRO A 43 9.69 -18.44 -15.81
C PRO A 43 9.74 -17.26 -16.80
N SER A 44 8.60 -16.83 -17.34
CA SER A 44 8.45 -15.62 -18.15
C SER A 44 7.24 -14.82 -17.65
N PRO A 45 7.44 -13.80 -16.79
CA PRO A 45 6.33 -12.99 -16.31
C PRO A 45 5.90 -11.95 -17.35
N ARG A 46 4.59 -11.86 -17.55
CA ARG A 46 3.89 -10.83 -18.35
C ARG A 46 4.32 -9.43 -17.89
N LYS A 47 4.58 -8.53 -18.84
CA LYS A 47 4.85 -7.12 -18.51
C LYS A 47 3.64 -6.42 -17.93
N PHE A 48 3.87 -5.49 -17.00
CA PHE A 48 2.84 -4.59 -16.50
C PHE A 48 2.57 -3.49 -17.54
N ARG A 49 1.32 -3.36 -18.01
CA ARG A 49 0.96 -2.45 -19.11
C ARG A 49 0.29 -1.19 -18.58
N VAL A 50 0.88 -0.03 -18.86
CA VAL A 50 0.42 1.29 -18.39
C VAL A 50 0.00 2.18 -19.56
N LEU A 51 -1.20 2.75 -19.49
CA LEU A 51 -1.64 3.80 -20.42
C LEU A 51 -1.52 5.16 -19.73
N LEU A 52 -0.83 6.11 -20.39
CA LEU A 52 -0.54 7.44 -19.86
C LEU A 52 -1.41 8.50 -20.54
N ASP A 53 -2.31 9.14 -19.79
CA ASP A 53 -3.12 10.27 -20.27
C ASP A 53 -2.28 11.56 -20.27
N VAL A 54 -1.44 11.72 -21.30
CA VAL A 54 -0.39 12.76 -21.33
C VAL A 54 -0.92 14.19 -21.35
N GLU A 55 -2.16 14.41 -21.78
CA GLU A 55 -2.79 15.74 -21.74
C GLU A 55 -3.00 16.25 -20.31
N HIS A 56 -3.19 15.32 -19.37
CA HIS A 56 -3.41 15.64 -17.98
C HIS A 56 -2.16 15.44 -17.10
N LEU A 57 -1.05 14.95 -17.65
CA LEU A 57 0.21 14.80 -16.88
C LEU A 57 1.00 16.11 -16.86
N GLN A 58 0.92 16.83 -15.73
CA GLN A 58 1.75 18.02 -15.50
C GLN A 58 3.24 17.64 -15.33
N HIS A 59 4.17 18.42 -15.87
CA HIS A 59 5.59 18.05 -15.84
C HIS A 59 6.23 18.20 -14.44
N ASP A 60 5.73 19.13 -13.61
CA ASP A 60 6.35 19.52 -12.33
C ASP A 60 5.65 18.94 -11.09
N MET A 61 5.39 17.63 -11.07
CA MET A 61 4.76 16.98 -9.91
C MET A 61 5.77 16.24 -9.03
N PRO A 62 5.59 16.28 -7.70
CA PRO A 62 6.27 15.35 -6.79
C PRO A 62 6.07 13.91 -7.28
N HIS A 63 7.11 13.08 -7.20
CA HIS A 63 7.14 11.69 -7.68
C HIS A 63 7.18 11.47 -9.19
N ALA A 64 7.14 12.51 -10.04
CA ALA A 64 7.24 12.34 -11.49
C ALA A 64 8.50 11.56 -11.89
N GLN A 65 9.68 11.95 -11.39
CA GLN A 65 10.95 11.29 -11.72
C GLN A 65 10.98 9.81 -11.29
N LEU A 66 10.43 9.50 -10.12
CA LEU A 66 10.36 8.12 -9.61
C LEU A 66 9.39 7.27 -10.44
N PHE A 67 8.25 7.85 -10.82
CA PHE A 67 7.30 7.23 -11.73
C PHE A 67 7.94 6.94 -13.09
N GLU A 68 8.61 7.91 -13.71
CA GLU A 68 9.31 7.72 -14.99
C GLU A 68 10.39 6.62 -14.90
N ALA A 69 11.13 6.55 -13.79
CA ALA A 69 12.13 5.50 -13.57
C ALA A 69 11.50 4.10 -13.50
N LEU A 70 10.31 3.96 -12.89
CA LEU A 70 9.57 2.70 -12.82
C LEU A 70 8.97 2.31 -14.17
N VAL A 71 8.37 3.28 -14.88
CA VAL A 71 7.76 3.06 -16.20
C VAL A 71 8.81 2.73 -17.25
N GLY A 72 10.02 3.29 -17.15
CA GLY A 72 11.16 2.97 -18.00
C GLY A 72 11.78 1.59 -17.72
N HIS A 73 11.36 0.88 -16.67
CA HIS A 73 11.88 -0.45 -16.38
C HIS A 73 11.37 -1.45 -17.44
N TRP A 74 12.24 -2.32 -17.95
CA TRP A 74 11.94 -3.24 -19.06
C TRP A 74 10.78 -4.24 -18.82
N ARG A 75 10.35 -4.41 -17.56
CA ARG A 75 9.17 -5.20 -17.16
C ARG A 75 7.86 -4.43 -17.21
N VAL A 76 7.91 -3.13 -17.48
CA VAL A 76 6.76 -2.24 -17.62
C VAL A 76 6.69 -1.81 -19.08
N PHE A 77 5.54 -2.03 -19.70
CA PHE A 77 5.23 -1.53 -21.03
C PHE A 77 4.32 -0.32 -20.88
N SER A 78 4.62 0.77 -21.57
CA SER A 78 3.77 1.97 -21.51
C SER A 78 3.50 2.55 -22.89
N LEU A 79 2.27 3.06 -23.06
CA LEU A 79 1.90 3.92 -24.18
C LEU A 79 1.29 5.21 -23.66
N ALA A 80 1.45 6.29 -24.42
CA ALA A 80 0.76 7.54 -24.20
C ALA A 80 -0.57 7.58 -24.98
N VAL A 81 -1.57 8.26 -24.44
CA VAL A 81 -2.83 8.59 -25.12
C VAL A 81 -3.13 10.07 -24.95
N GLU A 82 -3.54 10.71 -26.03
CA GLU A 82 -4.02 12.09 -26.05
C GLU A 82 -5.56 12.03 -25.99
N ALA A 83 -6.16 12.36 -24.85
CA ALA A 83 -7.61 12.26 -24.65
C ALA A 83 -8.41 13.08 -25.67
N GLY A 84 -7.87 14.20 -26.14
CA GLY A 84 -8.41 15.03 -27.20
C GLY A 84 -8.49 14.34 -28.57
N THR A 85 -7.75 13.23 -28.79
CA THR A 85 -7.84 12.48 -30.05
C THR A 85 -9.11 11.65 -30.17
N ILE A 86 -9.80 11.37 -29.07
CA ILE A 86 -11.00 10.50 -29.03
C ILE A 86 -12.13 11.03 -29.92
N VAL A 87 -12.24 12.35 -30.09
CA VAL A 87 -13.25 12.98 -30.96
C VAL A 87 -12.86 12.98 -32.44
N SER A 88 -11.63 12.58 -32.77
CA SER A 88 -11.13 12.54 -34.15
C SER A 88 -11.81 11.41 -34.93
N THR A 89 -12.19 11.72 -36.16
CA THR A 89 -12.66 10.75 -37.17
C THR A 89 -11.60 10.52 -38.25
N ASP A 90 -10.37 10.98 -38.06
CA ASP A 90 -9.28 10.81 -39.02
C ASP A 90 -8.62 9.43 -38.86
N PHE A 91 -8.82 8.57 -39.84
CA PHE A 91 -8.18 7.24 -39.94
C PHE A 91 -6.96 7.22 -40.87
N SER A 92 -6.66 8.32 -41.55
CA SER A 92 -5.59 8.36 -42.56
C SER A 92 -4.20 8.36 -41.94
N THR A 93 -4.07 8.88 -40.72
CA THR A 93 -2.80 8.96 -40.00
C THR A 93 -2.59 7.72 -39.10
N PRO A 94 -1.49 6.97 -39.26
CA PRO A 94 -1.17 5.85 -38.38
C PRO A 94 -0.83 6.34 -36.96
N ALA A 95 -0.98 5.47 -35.96
CA ALA A 95 -0.53 5.76 -34.59
C ALA A 95 0.99 6.05 -34.56
N ARG A 96 1.41 7.06 -33.81
CA ARG A 96 2.84 7.33 -33.59
C ARG A 96 3.41 6.24 -32.68
N SER A 97 4.69 5.89 -32.84
CA SER A 97 5.38 5.06 -31.85
C SER A 97 5.44 5.79 -30.49
N GLY A 98 5.23 5.04 -29.42
CA GLY A 98 4.96 5.50 -28.06
C GLY A 98 3.49 5.85 -27.79
N PHE A 99 2.58 5.75 -28.76
CA PHE A 99 1.21 6.26 -28.62
C PHE A 99 0.12 5.25 -28.99
N LEU A 100 -0.96 5.26 -28.21
CA LEU A 100 -2.24 4.67 -28.51
C LEU A 100 -3.14 5.73 -29.16
N LYS A 101 -3.52 5.53 -30.42
CA LYS A 101 -4.46 6.40 -31.12
C LYS A 101 -5.88 5.90 -30.91
N VAL A 102 -6.80 6.79 -30.58
CA VAL A 102 -8.24 6.48 -30.46
C VAL A 102 -9.00 7.35 -31.44
N CYS A 103 -9.91 6.75 -32.22
CA CYS A 103 -10.77 7.47 -33.15
C CYS A 103 -12.24 7.12 -32.90
N HIS A 104 -13.11 8.11 -33.06
CA HIS A 104 -14.54 7.90 -33.09
C HIS A 104 -14.99 7.44 -34.48
N THR A 105 -15.67 6.30 -34.51
CA THR A 105 -16.25 5.71 -35.73
C THR A 105 -17.76 5.85 -35.65
N ILE A 106 -18.36 6.61 -36.57
CA ILE A 106 -19.82 6.78 -36.63
C ILE A 106 -20.42 5.45 -37.12
N ALA A 107 -21.15 4.73 -36.25
CA ALA A 107 -21.91 3.57 -36.67
C ALA A 107 -23.22 4.00 -37.33
N ALA A 108 -23.54 3.42 -38.48
CA ALA A 108 -24.75 3.73 -39.25
C ALA A 108 -26.07 3.30 -38.57
N ALA A 109 -26.06 2.55 -37.46
CA ALA A 109 -27.30 2.12 -36.77
C ALA A 109 -27.16 1.65 -35.29
N GLY A 110 -26.00 1.75 -34.63
CA GLY A 110 -25.71 0.95 -33.42
C GLY A 110 -25.13 1.67 -32.19
N GLY A 111 -25.09 3.00 -32.15
CA GLY A 111 -24.45 3.77 -31.07
C GLY A 111 -22.99 4.15 -31.36
N PRO A 112 -22.30 4.85 -30.45
CA PRO A 112 -20.93 5.30 -30.67
C PRO A 112 -19.94 4.12 -30.63
N VAL A 113 -19.11 4.00 -31.66
CA VAL A 113 -18.02 3.02 -31.76
C VAL A 113 -16.71 3.78 -31.69
N TYR A 114 -15.73 3.26 -30.96
CA TYR A 114 -14.38 3.81 -30.91
C TYR A 114 -13.39 2.75 -31.32
N THR A 115 -12.56 3.06 -32.32
CA THR A 115 -11.45 2.20 -32.72
C THR A 115 -10.17 2.70 -32.08
N TRP A 116 -9.28 1.79 -31.71
CA TRP A 116 -7.94 2.15 -31.25
C TRP A 116 -6.87 1.40 -32.04
N SER A 117 -5.68 1.99 -32.12
CA SER A 117 -4.51 1.35 -32.71
C SER A 117 -3.22 1.79 -32.05
N SER A 118 -2.23 0.91 -32.06
CA SER A 118 -0.85 1.19 -31.67
C SER A 118 0.10 0.61 -32.72
N ASN A 119 1.27 1.25 -32.89
CA ASN A 119 2.30 0.79 -33.82
C ASN A 119 3.61 0.38 -33.11
N ASP A 120 3.57 0.26 -31.78
CA ASP A 120 4.75 -0.10 -31.01
C ASP A 120 5.04 -1.59 -31.03
N LYS A 121 6.32 -1.88 -30.77
CA LYS A 121 6.85 -3.22 -30.56
C LYS A 121 6.99 -3.44 -29.06
N ASP A 122 6.20 -4.36 -28.52
CA ASP A 122 6.35 -4.82 -27.14
C ASP A 122 7.26 -6.05 -27.12
N GLU A 123 8.55 -5.88 -26.84
CA GLU A 123 9.51 -6.99 -26.77
C GLU A 123 9.35 -7.80 -25.50
N HIS A 124 8.96 -9.06 -25.62
CA HIS A 124 8.71 -9.96 -24.52
C HIS A 124 10.02 -10.52 -23.92
N PRO A 125 10.00 -10.94 -22.64
CA PRO A 125 11.19 -11.49 -21.96
C PRO A 125 11.77 -12.74 -22.62
N ASP A 126 10.96 -13.47 -23.39
CA ASP A 126 11.36 -14.66 -24.14
C ASP A 126 11.98 -14.33 -25.52
N GLY A 127 12.14 -13.05 -25.84
CA GLY A 127 12.67 -12.57 -27.12
C GLY A 127 11.64 -12.47 -28.24
N SER A 128 10.38 -12.86 -28.01
CA SER A 128 9.28 -12.58 -28.93
C SER A 128 8.88 -11.10 -28.86
N SER A 129 8.03 -10.64 -29.78
CA SER A 129 7.48 -9.28 -29.67
C SER A 129 6.09 -9.19 -30.27
N THR A 130 5.18 -8.55 -29.55
CA THR A 130 3.89 -8.15 -30.13
C THR A 130 4.11 -6.86 -30.91
N THR A 131 3.82 -6.86 -32.21
CA THR A 131 3.86 -5.68 -33.08
C THR A 131 2.44 -5.22 -33.40
N ALA A 132 2.26 -3.90 -33.57
CA ALA A 132 1.09 -3.22 -34.12
C ALA A 132 -0.28 -3.85 -33.80
N ALA A 133 -0.99 -3.27 -32.83
CA ALA A 133 -2.29 -3.75 -32.40
C ALA A 133 -3.43 -2.83 -32.87
N TYR A 134 -4.61 -3.40 -33.10
CA TYR A 134 -5.83 -2.64 -33.35
C TYR A 134 -7.03 -3.33 -32.70
N GLY A 135 -8.04 -2.54 -32.35
CA GLY A 135 -9.30 -3.04 -31.79
C GLY A 135 -10.39 -1.99 -31.82
N PHE A 136 -11.56 -2.33 -31.28
CA PHE A 136 -12.68 -1.41 -31.17
C PHE A 136 -13.55 -1.72 -29.96
N THR A 137 -14.15 -0.67 -29.41
CA THR A 137 -15.07 -0.76 -28.27
C THR A 137 -16.37 -0.01 -28.54
N GLN A 138 -17.44 -0.44 -27.88
CA GLN A 138 -18.78 0.14 -27.95
C GLN A 138 -19.24 0.56 -26.55
N PRO A 139 -18.70 1.65 -25.98
CA PRO A 139 -18.85 2.02 -24.58
C PRO A 139 -20.23 2.63 -24.26
N GLN A 140 -21.29 2.32 -25.02
CA GLN A 140 -22.58 2.99 -24.92
C GLN A 140 -23.20 2.86 -23.52
N MET A 141 -23.13 1.66 -22.94
CA MET A 141 -23.63 1.40 -21.59
C MET A 141 -22.82 2.19 -20.55
N GLN A 142 -21.49 2.19 -20.67
CA GLN A 142 -20.59 2.86 -19.72
C GLN A 142 -20.74 4.38 -19.77
N ILE A 143 -20.92 4.93 -20.98
CA ILE A 143 -21.25 6.34 -21.17
C ILE A 143 -22.58 6.65 -20.49
N TRP A 144 -23.61 5.83 -20.69
CA TRP A 144 -24.92 6.04 -20.07
C TRP A 144 -24.84 6.00 -18.53
N GLU A 145 -24.17 5.00 -17.94
CA GLU A 145 -23.97 4.88 -16.50
C GLU A 145 -23.20 6.06 -15.92
N THR A 146 -22.16 6.51 -16.62
CA THR A 146 -21.36 7.70 -16.25
C THR A 146 -22.22 8.95 -16.25
N VAL A 147 -23.06 9.14 -17.27
CA VAL A 147 -24.00 10.28 -17.35
C VAL A 147 -25.01 10.25 -16.20
N GLN A 148 -25.59 9.08 -15.88
CA GLN A 148 -26.52 8.94 -14.77
C GLN A 148 -25.85 9.26 -13.43
N THR A 149 -24.65 8.74 -13.21
CA THR A 149 -23.89 8.96 -11.98
C THR A 149 -23.49 10.42 -11.84
N TYR A 150 -22.94 11.03 -12.89
CA TYR A 150 -22.58 12.46 -12.90
C TYR A 150 -23.76 13.36 -12.54
N ARG A 151 -24.95 13.06 -13.07
CA ARG A 151 -26.18 13.82 -12.76
C ARG A 151 -26.63 13.68 -11.30
N ARG A 152 -26.21 12.63 -10.61
CA ARG A 152 -26.50 12.36 -9.19
C ARG A 152 -25.43 12.88 -8.23
N LEU A 153 -24.20 13.11 -8.70
CA LEU A 153 -23.11 13.66 -7.88
C LEU A 153 -23.52 14.94 -7.16
N GLU A 154 -22.98 15.22 -5.98
CA GLU A 154 -23.27 16.49 -5.31
C GLU A 154 -22.66 17.66 -6.09
N ARG A 155 -23.18 18.88 -5.88
CA ARG A 155 -22.66 20.08 -6.59
C ARG A 155 -21.16 20.30 -6.34
N ARG A 156 -20.67 19.95 -5.15
CA ARG A 156 -19.25 20.03 -4.81
C ARG A 156 -18.37 19.15 -5.71
N ASP A 157 -18.86 17.96 -6.03
CA ASP A 157 -18.10 16.98 -6.84
C ASP A 157 -18.21 17.31 -8.34
N ARG A 158 -19.35 17.85 -8.78
CA ARG A 158 -19.55 18.31 -10.17
C ARG A 158 -18.79 19.57 -10.53
N GLY A 159 -18.36 20.37 -9.54
CA GLY A 159 -17.65 21.62 -9.78
C GLY A 159 -16.24 21.44 -10.35
N ALA A 160 -15.65 20.26 -10.19
CA ALA A 160 -14.26 19.98 -10.56
C ALA A 160 -14.07 19.61 -12.05
N PHE A 161 -15.10 19.13 -12.74
CA PHE A 161 -15.02 18.70 -14.15
C PHE A 161 -16.39 18.71 -14.84
N ARG A 162 -16.38 18.77 -16.18
CA ARG A 162 -17.59 18.79 -17.02
C ARG A 162 -18.03 17.36 -17.35
N LEU A 163 -19.30 17.21 -17.75
CA LEU A 163 -19.84 15.92 -18.19
C LEU A 163 -19.03 15.32 -19.36
N ASN A 164 -18.59 16.16 -20.31
CA ASN A 164 -17.78 15.68 -21.43
C ASN A 164 -16.48 15.04 -20.95
N ASP A 165 -15.80 15.63 -19.96
CA ASP A 165 -14.56 15.08 -19.39
C ASP A 165 -14.82 13.70 -18.77
N ALA A 166 -15.96 13.54 -18.07
CA ALA A 166 -16.39 12.25 -17.51
C ALA A 166 -16.63 11.19 -18.59
N VAL A 167 -17.29 11.59 -19.69
CA VAL A 167 -17.56 10.71 -20.84
C VAL A 167 -16.27 10.30 -21.54
N THR A 168 -15.37 11.25 -21.78
CA THR A 168 -14.04 11.01 -22.36
C THR A 168 -13.27 9.98 -21.53
N GLN A 169 -13.25 10.13 -20.19
CA GLN A 169 -12.56 9.18 -19.32
C GLN A 169 -13.20 7.79 -19.33
N ALA A 170 -14.53 7.70 -19.41
CA ALA A 170 -15.24 6.42 -19.53
C ALA A 170 -14.87 5.70 -20.83
N ILE A 171 -14.73 6.44 -21.95
CA ILE A 171 -14.27 5.89 -23.22
C ILE A 171 -12.81 5.43 -23.11
N LEU A 172 -11.93 6.24 -22.53
CA LEU A 172 -10.53 5.87 -22.30
C LEU A 172 -10.39 4.61 -21.47
N ALA A 173 -11.20 4.45 -20.42
CA ALA A 173 -11.15 3.23 -19.62
C ALA A 173 -11.58 2.00 -20.39
N GLU A 174 -12.61 2.11 -21.23
CA GLU A 174 -13.03 0.99 -22.09
C GLU A 174 -11.98 0.67 -23.16
N VAL A 175 -11.33 1.69 -23.73
CA VAL A 175 -10.22 1.50 -24.67
C VAL A 175 -9.02 0.86 -23.98
N ALA A 176 -8.64 1.35 -22.79
CA ALA A 176 -7.54 0.79 -22.01
C ALA A 176 -7.80 -0.69 -21.68
N ARG A 177 -9.02 -1.01 -21.25
CA ARG A 177 -9.47 -2.38 -20.98
C ARG A 177 -9.40 -3.26 -22.22
N ASP A 178 -9.97 -2.82 -23.34
CA ASP A 178 -9.99 -3.57 -24.61
C ASP A 178 -8.58 -3.78 -25.18
N ALA A 179 -7.71 -2.77 -25.08
CA ALA A 179 -6.31 -2.84 -25.47
C ALA A 179 -5.42 -3.60 -24.46
N GLY A 180 -5.99 -4.10 -23.37
CA GLY A 180 -5.30 -4.94 -22.39
C GLY A 180 -4.29 -4.20 -21.50
N PHE A 181 -4.52 -2.92 -21.23
CA PHE A 181 -3.76 -2.16 -20.24
C PHE A 181 -4.24 -2.49 -18.82
N ASP A 182 -3.29 -2.66 -17.91
CA ASP A 182 -3.54 -2.97 -16.51
C ASP A 182 -3.91 -1.69 -15.74
N LEU A 183 -3.30 -0.56 -16.12
CA LEU A 183 -3.36 0.70 -15.39
C LEU A 183 -3.57 1.88 -16.36
N LEU A 184 -4.49 2.77 -16.02
CA LEU A 184 -4.62 4.10 -16.66
C LEU A 184 -4.13 5.17 -15.69
N VAL A 185 -3.08 5.89 -16.07
CA VAL A 185 -2.49 6.96 -15.25
C VAL A 185 -2.96 8.31 -15.77
N SER A 186 -3.69 9.06 -14.94
CA SER A 186 -4.25 10.38 -15.27
C SER A 186 -4.34 11.24 -14.02
N GLU A 187 -3.94 12.52 -14.14
CA GLU A 187 -4.16 13.55 -13.09
C GLU A 187 -5.43 14.39 -13.39
N SER A 188 -6.27 13.95 -14.33
CA SER A 188 -7.54 14.63 -14.61
C SER A 188 -8.40 14.66 -13.34
N PRO A 189 -9.12 15.77 -13.06
CA PRO A 189 -10.06 15.81 -11.93
C PRO A 189 -11.11 14.69 -11.96
N VAL A 190 -11.42 14.18 -13.16
CA VAL A 190 -12.31 13.03 -13.36
C VAL A 190 -11.73 11.75 -12.75
N ALA A 191 -10.42 11.51 -12.92
CA ALA A 191 -9.72 10.34 -12.39
C ALA A 191 -9.72 10.30 -10.85
N GLY A 192 -9.81 11.47 -10.20
CA GLY A 192 -10.00 11.60 -8.75
C GLY A 192 -11.42 11.32 -8.26
N CYS A 193 -12.42 11.32 -9.16
CA CYS A 193 -13.82 11.10 -8.78
C CYS A 193 -14.17 9.61 -8.69
N ARG A 194 -13.86 9.01 -7.53
CA ARG A 194 -14.02 7.55 -7.27
C ARG A 194 -15.45 7.00 -7.38
N LEU A 195 -16.45 7.88 -7.45
CA LEU A 195 -17.86 7.51 -7.61
C LEU A 195 -18.22 7.16 -9.07
N LEU A 196 -17.40 7.55 -10.05
CA LEU A 196 -17.68 7.28 -11.45
C LEU A 196 -17.46 5.80 -11.79
N PRO A 197 -18.32 5.19 -12.64
CA PRO A 197 -18.20 3.79 -13.07
C PRO A 197 -16.88 3.45 -13.79
N VAL A 198 -16.13 4.46 -14.25
CA VAL A 198 -14.81 4.29 -14.89
C VAL A 198 -13.85 3.41 -14.07
N HIS A 199 -13.94 3.48 -12.74
CA HIS A 199 -13.08 2.73 -11.82
C HIS A 199 -13.44 1.24 -11.70
N ASP A 200 -14.55 0.82 -12.31
CA ASP A 200 -15.04 -0.56 -12.39
C ASP A 200 -14.50 -1.22 -13.66
N ARG A 201 -13.91 -0.43 -14.57
CA ARG A 201 -13.54 -0.84 -15.93
C ARG A 201 -12.02 -0.90 -16.11
N VAL A 202 -11.30 0.04 -15.54
CA VAL A 202 -9.83 0.06 -15.48
C VAL A 202 -9.36 0.62 -14.12
N VAL A 203 -8.18 0.22 -13.67
CA VAL A 203 -7.54 0.85 -12.51
C VAL A 203 -7.01 2.23 -12.94
N VAL A 204 -7.76 3.28 -12.59
CA VAL A 204 -7.36 4.67 -12.88
C VAL A 204 -6.67 5.30 -11.68
N VAL A 205 -5.41 5.73 -11.81
CA VAL A 205 -4.61 6.28 -10.71
C VAL A 205 -3.85 7.55 -11.11
N SER A 206 -3.45 8.37 -10.14
CA SER A 206 -2.42 9.39 -10.35
C SER A 206 -1.03 8.78 -10.48
N ARG A 207 -0.01 9.55 -10.87
CA ARG A 207 1.38 9.06 -10.85
C ARG A 207 1.85 8.71 -9.44
N ALA A 208 1.46 9.51 -8.45
CA ALA A 208 1.81 9.25 -7.05
C ALA A 208 1.23 7.91 -6.55
N GLU A 209 0.00 7.59 -6.96
CA GLU A 209 -0.66 6.31 -6.66
C GLU A 209 -0.10 5.14 -7.49
N ALA A 210 0.39 5.40 -8.70
CA ALA A 210 0.98 4.39 -9.58
C ALA A 210 2.36 3.89 -9.11
N VAL A 211 3.17 4.77 -8.50
CA VAL A 211 4.51 4.41 -7.99
C VAL A 211 4.50 3.16 -7.11
N PRO A 212 3.72 3.09 -6.00
CA PRO A 212 3.72 1.91 -5.15
C PRO A 212 3.13 0.66 -5.84
N VAL A 213 2.21 0.83 -6.78
CA VAL A 213 1.63 -0.28 -7.57
C VAL A 213 2.70 -0.92 -8.46
N LEU A 214 3.43 -0.10 -9.23
CA LEU A 214 4.51 -0.56 -10.09
C LEU A 214 5.67 -1.16 -9.29
N ALA A 215 6.05 -0.50 -8.19
CA ALA A 215 7.09 -1.01 -7.30
C ALA A 215 6.70 -2.37 -6.68
N HIS A 216 5.44 -2.53 -6.25
CA HIS A 216 4.94 -3.81 -5.75
C HIS A 216 5.00 -4.89 -6.83
N TYR A 217 4.53 -4.61 -8.05
CA TYR A 217 4.67 -5.54 -9.18
C TYR A 217 6.11 -6.01 -9.36
N LEU A 218 7.09 -5.09 -9.37
CA LEU A 218 8.50 -5.46 -9.51
C LEU A 218 8.99 -6.34 -8.35
N ARG A 219 8.62 -6.05 -7.10
CA ARG A 219 8.99 -6.89 -5.94
C ARG A 219 8.43 -8.30 -6.04
N ARG A 220 7.21 -8.46 -6.57
CA ARG A 220 6.62 -9.79 -6.82
C ARG A 220 7.32 -10.57 -7.92
N GLN A 221 7.97 -9.87 -8.84
CA GLN A 221 8.90 -10.46 -9.82
C GLN A 221 10.32 -10.66 -9.25
N HIS A 222 10.50 -10.56 -7.93
CA HIS A 222 11.78 -10.62 -7.21
C HIS A 222 12.79 -9.54 -7.65
N ILE A 223 12.29 -8.39 -8.10
CA ILE A 223 13.09 -7.23 -8.50
C ILE A 223 12.95 -6.16 -7.42
N PHE A 224 13.96 -6.06 -6.56
CA PHE A 224 13.98 -5.15 -5.41
C PHE A 224 14.90 -3.96 -5.68
N LEU A 225 14.31 -2.82 -6.04
CA LEU A 225 15.03 -1.60 -6.45
C LEU A 225 14.81 -0.45 -5.47
N SER A 226 15.86 0.33 -5.21
CA SER A 226 15.77 1.58 -4.45
C SER A 226 16.87 2.58 -4.82
N GLY A 227 16.99 3.66 -4.03
CA GLY A 227 17.98 4.73 -4.21
C GLY A 227 17.59 5.73 -5.28
N ARG A 228 18.51 6.67 -5.57
CA ARG A 228 18.35 7.78 -6.51
C ARG A 228 17.92 7.27 -7.89
N LEU A 229 16.60 7.27 -8.09
CA LEU A 229 15.87 6.82 -9.28
C LEU A 229 16.25 5.40 -9.75
N LEU A 230 16.29 4.47 -8.79
CA LEU A 230 16.22 3.01 -8.95
C LEU A 230 17.44 2.28 -9.56
N ASN A 231 18.64 2.76 -9.22
CA ASN A 231 19.90 2.11 -9.59
C ASN A 231 20.43 1.10 -8.55
N LEU A 232 19.92 1.09 -7.32
CA LEU A 232 20.37 0.15 -6.28
C LEU A 232 19.52 -1.13 -6.31
N LYS A 233 20.20 -2.28 -6.38
CA LYS A 233 19.59 -3.61 -6.35
C LYS A 233 19.81 -4.25 -4.99
N HIS A 234 18.76 -4.87 -4.46
CA HIS A 234 18.79 -5.54 -3.16
C HIS A 234 18.42 -7.01 -3.30
N SER A 235 18.89 -7.84 -2.35
CA SER A 235 18.21 -9.10 -2.06
C SER A 235 16.84 -8.79 -1.43
N ARG A 236 15.91 -9.76 -1.49
CA ARG A 236 14.60 -9.65 -0.80
C ARG A 236 14.78 -9.22 0.65
N HIS A 237 15.65 -9.92 1.39
CA HIS A 237 15.89 -9.67 2.81
C HIS A 237 16.40 -8.25 3.07
N ASN A 238 17.44 -7.83 2.35
CA ASN A 238 18.06 -6.52 2.56
C ASN A 238 17.08 -5.39 2.20
N TYR A 239 16.24 -5.58 1.19
CA TYR A 239 15.23 -4.57 0.81
C TYR A 239 14.27 -4.27 1.97
N TYR A 240 13.68 -5.31 2.57
CA TYR A 240 12.73 -5.13 3.66
C TYR A 240 13.39 -4.70 4.97
N GLU A 241 14.63 -5.11 5.22
CA GLU A 241 15.41 -4.58 6.33
C GLU A 241 15.68 -3.06 6.17
N GLN A 242 16.11 -2.62 4.99
CA GLN A 242 16.26 -1.18 4.73
C GLN A 242 14.93 -0.43 4.86
N ALA A 243 13.82 -1.03 4.41
CA ALA A 243 12.49 -0.46 4.58
C ALA A 243 12.09 -0.30 6.05
N VAL A 244 12.48 -1.22 6.95
CA VAL A 244 12.23 -1.06 8.39
C VAL A 244 12.86 0.23 8.90
N HIS A 245 14.10 0.52 8.51
CA HIS A 245 14.77 1.75 8.91
C HIS A 245 14.21 2.99 8.20
N ALA A 246 13.72 2.87 6.98
CA ALA A 246 13.06 3.97 6.29
C ALA A 246 11.74 4.38 6.97
N LEU A 247 10.99 3.39 7.47
CA LEU A 247 9.71 3.59 8.16
C LEU A 247 9.86 3.96 9.64
N ALA A 248 10.93 3.49 10.29
CA ALA A 248 11.26 3.85 11.66
C ALA A 248 12.75 4.25 11.81
N PRO A 249 13.14 5.43 11.31
CA PRO A 249 14.53 5.89 11.30
C PRO A 249 15.21 5.90 12.66
N ALA A 250 14.47 6.19 13.74
CA ALA A 250 15.05 6.22 15.08
C ALA A 250 15.51 4.83 15.57
N LEU A 251 15.00 3.72 15.00
CA LEU A 251 15.53 2.38 15.29
C LEU A 251 16.99 2.25 14.84
N ARG A 252 17.37 2.87 13.71
CA ARG A 252 18.77 2.89 13.25
C ARG A 252 19.69 3.61 14.25
N GLY A 253 19.19 4.64 14.93
CA GLY A 253 19.93 5.32 15.99
C GLY A 253 20.18 4.40 17.20
N TRP A 254 19.23 3.51 17.52
CA TRP A 254 19.44 2.48 18.56
C TRP A 254 20.51 1.49 18.15
N GLU A 255 20.47 1.01 16.91
CA GLU A 255 21.49 0.11 16.38
C GLU A 255 22.90 0.70 16.47
N ALA A 256 23.06 1.95 16.05
CA ALA A 256 24.32 2.66 16.12
C ALA A 256 24.82 2.76 17.56
N ARG A 257 23.93 3.01 18.53
CA ARG A 257 24.30 3.04 19.95
C ARG A 257 24.71 1.69 20.50
N VAL A 258 23.93 0.65 20.21
CA VAL A 258 24.24 -0.71 20.65
C VAL A 258 25.56 -1.19 20.06
N ALA A 259 25.84 -0.87 18.79
CA ALA A 259 27.11 -1.16 18.15
C ALA A 259 28.29 -0.38 18.78
N ALA A 260 28.09 0.91 19.05
CA ALA A 260 29.12 1.78 19.64
C ALA A 260 29.46 1.42 21.10
N ALA A 261 28.49 0.91 21.87
CA ALA A 261 28.72 0.47 23.24
C ALA A 261 29.60 -0.81 23.34
N GLY A 262 29.94 -1.42 22.21
CA GLY A 262 30.86 -2.54 22.11
C GLY A 262 30.23 -3.89 22.48
N SER A 263 30.50 -4.90 21.67
CA SER A 263 30.07 -6.30 21.86
C SER A 263 30.77 -7.02 23.02
N THR A 264 31.36 -6.29 23.97
CA THR A 264 32.20 -6.84 25.04
C THR A 264 31.43 -7.11 26.34
N SER A 265 30.23 -6.54 26.50
CA SER A 265 29.35 -6.84 27.65
C SER A 265 28.24 -7.83 27.24
N GLU A 266 27.94 -8.81 28.10
CA GLU A 266 26.86 -9.78 27.88
C GLU A 266 25.50 -9.08 27.67
N VAL A 267 25.28 -7.97 28.36
CA VAL A 267 24.07 -7.15 28.24
C VAL A 267 23.99 -6.49 26.87
N GLY A 268 25.10 -5.94 26.36
CA GLY A 268 25.15 -5.35 25.03
C GLY A 268 24.82 -6.36 23.93
N VAL A 269 25.36 -7.59 24.06
CA VAL A 269 25.08 -8.69 23.13
C VAL A 269 23.61 -9.12 23.19
N ASP A 270 22.99 -9.23 24.37
CA ASP A 270 21.56 -9.59 24.47
C ASP A 270 20.65 -8.50 23.87
N VAL A 271 20.92 -7.22 24.15
CA VAL A 271 20.17 -6.11 23.56
C VAL A 271 20.32 -6.09 22.04
N GLN A 272 21.54 -6.28 21.51
CA GLN A 272 21.81 -6.35 20.08
C GLN A 272 21.07 -7.51 19.42
N SER A 273 21.14 -8.70 20.00
CA SER A 273 20.46 -9.89 19.49
C SER A 273 18.93 -9.69 19.41
N ARG A 274 18.35 -9.08 20.45
CA ARG A 274 16.92 -8.72 20.47
C ARG A 274 16.59 -7.69 19.41
N TYR A 275 17.39 -6.64 19.28
CA TYR A 275 17.18 -5.63 18.25
C TYR A 275 17.18 -6.25 16.84
N LEU A 276 18.22 -7.02 16.48
CA LEU A 276 18.30 -7.69 15.18
C LEU A 276 17.13 -8.66 14.95
N THR A 277 16.70 -9.36 16.00
CA THR A 277 15.50 -10.22 15.94
C THR A 277 14.23 -9.41 15.66
N ALA A 278 14.08 -8.24 16.28
CA ALA A 278 12.94 -7.36 16.02
C ALA A 278 12.94 -6.83 14.59
N ILE A 279 14.09 -6.35 14.09
CA ILE A 279 14.25 -5.88 12.70
C ILE A 279 13.89 -6.99 11.71
N SER A 280 14.41 -8.21 11.91
CA SER A 280 14.08 -9.36 11.07
C SER A 280 12.58 -9.67 11.05
N ARG A 281 11.89 -9.59 12.21
CA ARG A 281 10.44 -9.79 12.29
C ARG A 281 9.66 -8.68 11.59
N LEU A 282 10.05 -7.42 11.77
CA LEU A 282 9.41 -6.28 11.13
C LEU A 282 9.62 -6.29 9.61
N ALA A 283 10.79 -6.69 9.13
CA ALA A 283 11.07 -6.88 7.70
C ALA A 283 10.15 -7.95 7.10
N ARG A 284 10.02 -9.10 7.77
CA ARG A 284 9.08 -10.14 7.36
C ARG A 284 7.62 -9.70 7.45
N ALA A 285 7.28 -8.79 8.36
CA ALA A 285 5.92 -8.24 8.44
C ALA A 285 5.61 -7.41 7.18
N LEU A 286 6.58 -6.62 6.68
CA LEU A 286 6.45 -5.92 5.41
C LEU A 286 6.34 -6.87 4.22
N GLU A 287 7.01 -8.03 4.27
CA GLU A 287 6.82 -9.10 3.28
C GLU A 287 5.38 -9.62 3.28
N SER A 288 4.84 -9.97 4.45
CA SER A 288 3.44 -10.41 4.58
C SER A 288 2.45 -9.33 4.13
N ARG A 289 2.75 -8.04 4.36
CA ARG A 289 1.93 -6.94 3.82
C ARG A 289 1.89 -6.98 2.29
N ASP A 290 3.03 -7.20 1.64
CA ASP A 290 3.10 -7.35 0.19
C ASP A 290 2.31 -8.59 -0.30
N ASP A 291 2.37 -9.71 0.44
CA ASP A 291 1.58 -10.91 0.12
C ASP A 291 0.05 -10.67 0.27
N ILE A 292 -0.38 -9.82 1.22
CA ILE A 292 -1.78 -9.39 1.33
C ILE A 292 -2.21 -8.52 0.13
N ILE A 293 -1.40 -7.53 -0.26
CA ILE A 293 -1.70 -6.66 -1.43
C ILE A 293 -1.90 -7.51 -2.67
N TRP A 294 -1.00 -8.46 -2.85
CA TRP A 294 -1.07 -9.44 -3.92
C TRP A 294 -2.40 -10.18 -3.93
N SER A 295 -2.71 -10.86 -2.84
CA SER A 295 -3.89 -11.72 -2.77
C SER A 295 -5.18 -10.93 -2.97
N LEU A 296 -5.23 -9.68 -2.48
CA LEU A 296 -6.35 -8.77 -2.69
C LEU A 296 -6.45 -8.22 -4.13
N GLY A 297 -5.34 -8.18 -4.87
CA GLY A 297 -5.30 -7.77 -6.28
C GLY A 297 -5.53 -8.89 -7.29
N SER A 298 -5.34 -10.14 -6.86
CA SER A 298 -5.51 -11.36 -7.65
C SER A 298 -6.97 -11.83 -7.78
N TYR A 299 -7.17 -12.93 -8.51
CA TYR A 299 -8.47 -13.60 -8.55
C TYR A 299 -8.83 -14.21 -7.19
N LEU A 300 -9.94 -13.79 -6.60
CA LEU A 300 -10.33 -14.16 -5.23
C LEU A 300 -11.05 -15.52 -5.18
N THR A 301 -10.40 -16.56 -5.69
CA THR A 301 -10.81 -17.94 -5.43
C THR A 301 -10.83 -18.23 -3.92
N ALA A 302 -11.54 -19.27 -3.48
CA ALA A 302 -11.54 -19.62 -2.05
C ALA A 302 -10.13 -19.83 -1.48
N PRO A 303 -9.20 -20.55 -2.14
CA PRO A 303 -7.82 -20.67 -1.69
C PRO A 303 -7.09 -19.32 -1.55
N VAL A 304 -7.19 -18.43 -2.54
CA VAL A 304 -6.55 -17.11 -2.48
C VAL A 304 -7.07 -16.27 -1.31
N ARG A 305 -8.35 -16.41 -0.96
CA ARG A 305 -8.92 -15.73 0.22
C ARG A 305 -8.43 -16.33 1.53
N GLU A 306 -8.20 -17.63 1.58
CA GLU A 306 -7.63 -18.32 2.75
C GLU A 306 -6.16 -17.91 2.93
N ASP A 307 -5.37 -17.98 1.85
CA ASP A 307 -3.96 -17.52 1.83
C ASP A 307 -3.86 -16.05 2.29
N CYS A 308 -4.75 -15.17 1.81
CA CYS A 308 -4.79 -13.78 2.23
C CYS A 308 -5.03 -13.60 3.75
N MET A 309 -5.87 -14.44 4.35
CA MET A 309 -6.12 -14.40 5.79
C MET A 309 -4.94 -14.98 6.58
N ASP A 310 -4.29 -16.02 6.07
CA ASP A 310 -3.07 -16.57 6.65
C ASP A 310 -1.94 -15.54 6.63
N ASP A 311 -1.78 -14.78 5.53
CA ASP A 311 -0.82 -13.68 5.43
C ASP A 311 -1.15 -12.55 6.41
N PHE A 312 -2.43 -12.25 6.63
CA PHE A 312 -2.87 -11.28 7.64
C PHE A 312 -2.57 -11.73 9.07
N ASP A 313 -2.83 -12.99 9.39
CA ASP A 313 -2.46 -13.58 10.69
C ASP A 313 -0.94 -13.56 10.90
N HIS A 314 -0.17 -13.89 9.85
CA HIS A 314 1.28 -13.83 9.85
C HIS A 314 1.79 -12.41 10.09
N LEU A 315 1.20 -11.41 9.41
CA LEU A 315 1.49 -9.99 9.60
C LEU A 315 1.31 -9.60 11.07
N LEU A 316 0.16 -9.91 11.67
CA LEU A 316 -0.15 -9.57 13.05
C LEU A 316 0.82 -10.25 14.04
N LEU A 317 1.15 -11.52 13.81
CA LEU A 317 2.12 -12.26 14.64
C LEU A 317 3.51 -11.64 14.59
N LEU A 318 3.99 -11.24 13.40
CA LEU A 318 5.30 -10.63 13.23
C LEU A 318 5.37 -9.22 13.81
N LEU A 319 4.35 -8.38 13.59
CA LEU A 319 4.29 -7.04 14.19
C LEU A 319 4.30 -7.12 15.72
N CYS A 320 3.40 -7.91 16.31
CA CYS A 320 3.37 -8.11 17.76
C CYS A 320 4.68 -8.70 18.28
N GLY A 321 5.24 -9.67 17.56
CA GLY A 321 6.49 -10.32 17.90
C GLY A 321 7.69 -9.37 17.83
N GLY A 322 7.72 -8.42 16.90
CA GLY A 322 8.73 -7.37 16.82
C GLY A 322 8.64 -6.42 18.02
N VAL A 323 7.43 -5.92 18.30
CA VAL A 323 7.16 -5.02 19.44
C VAL A 323 7.51 -5.69 20.78
N ASP A 324 7.12 -6.95 21.01
CA ASP A 324 7.44 -7.67 22.24
C ASP A 324 8.94 -7.86 22.43
N VAL A 325 9.70 -8.06 21.35
CA VAL A 325 11.16 -8.20 21.43
C VAL A 325 11.84 -6.85 21.73
N ILE A 326 11.35 -5.75 21.15
CA ILE A 326 11.81 -4.41 21.50
C ILE A 326 11.50 -4.10 22.97
N ALA A 327 10.31 -4.46 23.47
CA ALA A 327 9.96 -4.28 24.87
C ALA A 327 10.97 -4.97 25.82
N ARG A 328 11.38 -6.19 25.48
CA ARG A 328 12.37 -6.96 26.24
C ARG A 328 13.79 -6.38 26.11
N GLY A 329 14.18 -5.95 24.90
CA GLY A 329 15.45 -5.26 24.69
C GLY A 329 15.54 -3.98 25.52
N LEU A 330 14.47 -3.19 25.54
CA LEU A 330 14.36 -1.99 26.37
C LEU A 330 14.39 -2.32 27.86
N HIS A 331 13.70 -3.38 28.30
CA HIS A 331 13.74 -3.83 29.69
C HIS A 331 15.17 -4.12 30.17
N VAL A 332 15.93 -4.86 29.37
CA VAL A 332 17.33 -5.19 29.64
C VAL A 332 18.19 -3.93 29.63
N ALA A 333 18.01 -3.07 28.62
CA ALA A 333 18.76 -1.82 28.51
C ALA A 333 18.48 -0.85 29.67
N LEU A 334 17.27 -0.87 30.23
CA LEU A 334 16.88 -0.10 31.42
C LEU A 334 17.45 -0.66 32.74
N GLY A 335 18.15 -1.80 32.72
CA GLY A 335 18.70 -2.43 33.92
C GLY A 335 17.63 -2.94 34.89
N LEU A 336 16.44 -3.28 34.39
CA LEU A 336 15.35 -3.84 35.20
C LEU A 336 15.63 -5.31 35.57
N ASP A 337 14.88 -5.84 36.54
CA ASP A 337 15.08 -7.21 37.05
C ASP A 337 14.99 -8.26 35.92
N PRO A 338 16.08 -9.00 35.61
CA PRO A 338 16.12 -9.95 34.50
C PRO A 338 15.08 -11.08 34.65
N LYS A 339 14.63 -11.40 35.87
CA LYS A 339 13.58 -12.40 36.10
C LYS A 339 12.22 -11.99 35.51
N ASN A 340 12.03 -10.68 35.31
CA ASN A 340 10.77 -10.11 34.83
C ASN A 340 10.82 -9.71 33.35
N VAL A 341 11.88 -10.03 32.62
CA VAL A 341 12.04 -9.60 31.21
C VAL A 341 10.86 -10.06 30.34
N GLN A 342 10.33 -11.27 30.57
CA GLN A 342 9.21 -11.82 29.79
C GLN A 342 7.88 -11.09 30.01
N ASN A 343 7.78 -10.32 31.10
CA ASN A 343 6.61 -9.52 31.43
C ASN A 343 6.64 -8.14 30.76
N ALA A 344 7.75 -7.77 30.11
CA ALA A 344 7.87 -6.50 29.39
C ALA A 344 6.94 -6.49 28.17
N LYS A 345 5.95 -5.59 28.18
CA LYS A 345 4.92 -5.45 27.15
C LYS A 345 4.60 -3.98 26.89
N LEU A 346 4.82 -3.52 25.66
CA LEU A 346 4.61 -2.12 25.27
C LEU A 346 3.12 -1.75 25.11
N HIS A 347 2.25 -2.73 24.93
CA HIS A 347 0.78 -2.54 24.84
C HIS A 347 0.07 -2.66 26.20
N ALA A 348 0.80 -2.70 27.33
CA ALA A 348 0.23 -2.98 28.65
C ALA A 348 0.76 -2.05 29.75
N GLN A 349 0.42 -2.33 31.00
CA GLN A 349 0.83 -1.55 32.18
C GLN A 349 2.35 -1.34 32.28
N TRP A 350 3.14 -2.30 31.78
CA TRP A 350 4.60 -2.19 31.79
C TRP A 350 5.09 -0.92 31.07
N TYR A 351 4.46 -0.55 29.95
CA TYR A 351 4.75 0.70 29.23
C TYR A 351 4.51 1.93 30.11
N ILE A 352 3.35 2.01 30.76
CA ILE A 352 2.98 3.16 31.61
C ILE A 352 4.04 3.34 32.71
N THR A 353 4.41 2.25 33.38
CA THR A 353 5.36 2.29 34.49
C THR A 353 6.80 2.62 34.06
N ASN A 354 7.28 2.05 32.95
CA ASN A 354 8.71 2.06 32.60
C ASN A 354 9.08 3.02 31.47
N VAL A 355 8.10 3.49 30.71
CA VAL A 355 8.24 4.45 29.61
C VAL A 355 7.49 5.73 29.97
N GLY A 356 6.16 5.68 30.04
CA GLY A 356 5.31 6.86 30.25
C GLY A 356 5.72 7.68 31.47
N ASN A 357 5.67 7.08 32.66
CA ASN A 357 6.04 7.77 33.90
C ASN A 357 7.52 8.22 33.90
N ARG A 358 8.42 7.39 33.36
CA ARG A 358 9.87 7.66 33.39
C ARG A 358 10.25 8.88 32.55
N PHE A 359 9.59 9.10 31.42
CA PHE A 359 9.91 10.20 30.52
C PHE A 359 8.97 11.41 30.69
N SER A 360 7.89 11.29 31.48
CA SER A 360 6.86 12.34 31.65
C SER A 360 7.34 13.68 32.24
N ASP A 361 8.41 13.68 33.04
CA ASP A 361 8.92 14.89 33.71
C ASP A 361 9.71 15.83 32.79
N ARG A 362 9.85 15.52 31.48
CA ARG A 362 10.64 16.28 30.53
C ARG A 362 9.74 17.12 29.61
N PRO A 363 9.72 18.46 29.74
CA PRO A 363 8.84 19.33 28.96
C PRO A 363 9.07 19.24 27.44
N THR A 364 10.27 18.85 27.01
CA THR A 364 10.63 18.71 25.58
C THR A 364 9.98 17.50 24.92
N GLU A 365 9.46 16.55 25.69
CA GLU A 365 8.89 15.30 25.18
C GLU A 365 7.35 15.25 25.32
N THR A 366 6.70 16.31 25.82
CA THR A 366 5.27 16.27 26.14
C THR A 366 4.40 15.91 24.93
N ASP A 367 4.63 16.53 23.77
CA ASP A 367 3.87 16.25 22.55
C ASP A 367 4.18 14.86 21.97
N ASP A 368 5.46 14.48 21.96
CA ASP A 368 5.92 13.17 21.48
C ASP A 368 5.39 12.03 22.38
N LEU A 369 5.32 12.24 23.71
CA LEU A 369 4.72 11.27 24.65
C LEU A 369 3.20 11.17 24.51
N ALA A 370 2.50 12.29 24.29
CA ALA A 370 1.05 12.27 24.08
C ALA A 370 0.69 11.48 22.81
N GLU A 371 1.44 11.66 21.73
CA GLU A 371 1.28 10.86 20.52
C GLU A 371 1.67 9.38 20.74
N LEU A 372 2.73 9.11 21.51
CA LEU A 372 3.13 7.74 21.85
C LEU A 372 2.05 7.02 22.66
N ASP A 373 1.41 7.70 23.61
CA ASP A 373 0.29 7.16 24.41
C ASP A 373 -0.93 6.85 23.52
N ARG A 374 -1.25 7.73 22.57
CA ARG A 374 -2.31 7.48 21.58
C ARG A 374 -1.98 6.26 20.72
N LEU A 375 -0.74 6.14 20.25
CA LEU A 375 -0.28 4.99 19.47
C LEU A 375 -0.24 3.70 20.30
N GLN A 376 0.02 3.78 21.60
CA GLN A 376 -0.03 2.64 22.52
C GLN A 376 -1.45 2.06 22.62
N ILE A 377 -2.47 2.91 22.68
CA ILE A 377 -3.87 2.51 22.64
C ILE A 377 -4.16 1.77 21.32
N ASN A 378 -3.66 2.28 20.20
CA ASN A 378 -3.80 1.63 18.90
C ASN A 378 -3.03 0.29 18.80
N LEU A 379 -1.85 0.18 19.42
CA LEU A 379 -1.14 -1.11 19.52
C LEU A 379 -1.97 -2.16 20.24
N ARG A 380 -2.74 -1.78 21.28
CA ARG A 380 -3.62 -2.73 21.98
C ARG A 380 -4.64 -3.36 21.04
N VAL A 381 -5.15 -2.62 20.05
CA VAL A 381 -6.06 -3.16 19.03
C VAL A 381 -5.36 -4.26 18.22
N ILE A 382 -4.14 -4.01 17.76
CA ILE A 382 -3.34 -4.99 16.99
C ILE A 382 -3.14 -6.28 17.82
N PHE A 383 -2.84 -6.15 19.11
CA PHE A 383 -2.70 -7.30 19.99
C PHE A 383 -4.01 -8.04 20.22
N GLU A 384 -5.16 -7.36 20.32
CA GLU A 384 -6.46 -8.02 20.39
C GLU A 384 -6.83 -8.74 19.08
N LEU A 385 -6.50 -8.15 17.92
CA LEU A 385 -6.64 -8.82 16.63
C LEU A 385 -5.77 -10.06 16.57
N ARG A 386 -4.49 -9.98 16.97
CA ARG A 386 -3.61 -11.15 17.06
C ARG A 386 -4.16 -12.21 18.01
N ASN A 387 -4.82 -11.82 19.10
CA ASN A 387 -5.39 -12.78 20.05
C ASN A 387 -6.55 -13.59 19.46
N SER A 388 -7.22 -13.10 18.42
CA SER A 388 -8.28 -13.84 17.73
C SER A 388 -7.75 -15.14 17.08
N ILE A 389 -6.49 -15.16 16.63
CA ILE A 389 -5.80 -16.35 16.07
C ILE A 389 -5.84 -17.52 17.06
N HIS A 390 -5.80 -17.24 18.37
CA HIS A 390 -5.80 -18.26 19.43
C HIS A 390 -7.20 -18.71 19.86
N ASN A 391 -8.26 -18.07 19.36
CA ASN A 391 -9.64 -18.36 19.76
C ASN A 391 -10.50 -18.74 18.54
N VAL A 392 -10.93 -17.74 17.78
CA VAL A 392 -11.70 -17.91 16.55
C VAL A 392 -11.04 -17.02 15.50
N GLN A 393 -10.49 -17.67 14.47
CA GLN A 393 -9.79 -16.99 13.39
C GLN A 393 -10.68 -15.93 12.74
N ILE A 394 -10.07 -14.79 12.39
CA ILE A 394 -10.71 -13.74 11.60
C ILE A 394 -11.13 -14.35 10.28
N ARG A 395 -12.38 -14.11 9.86
CA ARG A 395 -12.91 -14.68 8.61
C ARG A 395 -12.91 -13.64 7.51
N SER A 396 -12.57 -14.07 6.30
CA SER A 396 -12.79 -13.26 5.10
C SER A 396 -14.28 -13.24 4.75
N VAL A 397 -14.82 -12.04 4.54
CA VAL A 397 -16.20 -11.83 4.09
C VAL A 397 -16.15 -10.98 2.82
N PRO A 398 -16.80 -11.39 1.71
CA PRO A 398 -16.85 -10.56 0.52
C PRO A 398 -17.46 -9.18 0.81
N ALA A 399 -16.83 -8.11 0.33
CA ALA A 399 -17.37 -6.76 0.45
C ALA A 399 -18.62 -6.54 -0.44
N LEU A 400 -18.84 -7.43 -1.42
CA LEU A 400 -20.04 -7.51 -2.26
C LEU A 400 -21.18 -8.16 -1.47
N GLY A 401 -21.86 -7.40 -0.60
CA GLY A 401 -23.00 -7.93 0.14
C GLY A 401 -23.71 -6.92 1.06
N SER A 402 -25.00 -7.16 1.28
CA SER A 402 -25.96 -6.42 2.15
C SER A 402 -25.63 -6.39 3.65
N LEU A 403 -24.38 -6.67 4.04
CA LEU A 403 -23.97 -6.67 5.46
C LEU A 403 -23.71 -5.27 6.00
N VAL A 404 -23.48 -4.29 5.12
CA VAL A 404 -23.36 -2.88 5.47
C VAL A 404 -24.58 -2.14 4.94
N GLY A 405 -25.18 -1.27 5.76
CA GLY A 405 -26.43 -0.56 5.41
C GLY A 405 -26.34 0.26 4.12
N GLU A 406 -27.50 0.59 3.54
CA GLU A 406 -27.59 1.49 2.39
C GLU A 406 -26.81 2.79 2.66
N GLY A 407 -25.86 3.13 1.78
CA GLY A 407 -24.97 4.29 1.94
C GLY A 407 -23.53 3.97 2.40
N ALA A 408 -23.18 2.69 2.54
CA ALA A 408 -21.80 2.26 2.79
C ALA A 408 -20.81 2.85 1.78
N ARG A 409 -19.72 3.46 2.27
CA ARG A 409 -18.62 3.88 1.40
C ARG A 409 -18.06 2.65 0.70
N ARG A 410 -17.74 2.80 -0.59
CA ARG A 410 -17.06 1.77 -1.38
C ARG A 410 -15.75 1.41 -0.67
N THR A 411 -15.59 0.14 -0.31
CA THR A 411 -14.39 -0.36 0.36
C THR A 411 -13.22 -0.44 -0.62
N GLU A 412 -12.00 -0.23 -0.12
CA GLU A 412 -10.79 -0.30 -0.94
C GLU A 412 -10.42 -1.74 -1.26
N ALA A 413 -10.66 -2.65 -0.31
CA ALA A 413 -10.51 -4.08 -0.51
C ALA A 413 -11.81 -4.75 -0.96
N PRO A 414 -11.71 -5.82 -1.77
CA PRO A 414 -12.85 -6.68 -2.12
C PRO A 414 -13.26 -7.63 -0.97
N ILE A 415 -12.47 -7.68 0.11
CA ILE A 415 -12.64 -8.54 1.27
C ILE A 415 -12.67 -7.69 2.54
N LEU A 416 -13.58 -8.04 3.45
CA LEU A 416 -13.67 -7.52 4.81
C LEU A 416 -13.13 -8.57 5.80
N ALA A 417 -12.44 -8.09 6.84
CA ALA A 417 -12.04 -8.86 8.00
C ALA A 417 -13.20 -8.91 9.00
N HIS A 418 -13.79 -10.09 9.23
CA HIS A 418 -14.83 -10.29 10.23
C HIS A 418 -14.23 -10.80 11.55
N VAL A 419 -14.39 -9.98 12.60
CA VAL A 419 -14.01 -10.31 13.98
C VAL A 419 -15.25 -10.72 14.78
N THR A 420 -15.06 -11.68 15.69
CA THR A 420 -16.13 -12.18 16.55
C THR A 420 -16.58 -11.15 17.59
N ALA A 421 -17.76 -11.37 18.18
CA ALA A 421 -18.35 -10.46 19.18
C ALA A 421 -17.47 -10.26 20.42
N ASP A 422 -16.74 -11.28 20.86
CA ASP A 422 -15.84 -11.17 22.02
C ASP A 422 -14.63 -10.27 21.71
N ILE A 423 -14.03 -10.39 20.52
CA ILE A 423 -12.92 -9.53 20.08
C ILE A 423 -13.40 -8.10 19.85
N ALA A 424 -14.54 -7.92 19.16
CA ALA A 424 -15.15 -6.61 18.96
C ALA A 424 -15.46 -5.90 20.29
N ALA A 425 -15.96 -6.64 21.29
CA ALA A 425 -16.20 -6.12 22.63
C ALA A 425 -14.91 -5.74 23.35
N LYS A 426 -13.82 -6.52 23.21
CA LYS A 426 -12.51 -6.15 23.76
C LYS A 426 -11.95 -4.88 23.13
N ILE A 427 -12.03 -4.75 21.80
CA ILE A 427 -11.61 -3.54 21.08
C ILE A 427 -12.42 -2.32 21.56
N SER A 428 -13.74 -2.47 21.70
CA SER A 428 -14.60 -1.38 22.19
C SER A 428 -14.30 -0.95 23.63
N ARG A 429 -13.73 -1.84 24.46
CA ARG A 429 -13.27 -1.51 25.82
C ARG A 429 -11.92 -0.78 25.84
N ILE A 430 -11.16 -0.79 24.74
CA ILE A 430 -9.91 -0.02 24.64
C ILE A 430 -10.21 1.48 24.57
N GLY A 431 -11.28 1.87 23.86
CA GLY A 431 -11.78 3.24 23.79
C GLY A 431 -13.02 3.36 22.89
N SER A 432 -13.91 4.32 23.16
CA SER A 432 -15.19 4.47 22.43
C SER A 432 -14.99 4.75 20.93
N ASP A 433 -13.96 5.51 20.60
CA ASP A 433 -13.75 6.01 19.23
C ASP A 433 -12.80 5.11 18.44
N VAL A 434 -12.12 4.19 19.12
CA VAL A 434 -11.09 3.30 18.57
C VAL A 434 -11.68 2.36 17.52
N SER A 435 -12.86 1.78 17.79
CA SER A 435 -13.54 0.90 16.82
C SER A 435 -13.81 1.64 15.51
N THR A 436 -14.33 2.87 15.57
CA THR A 436 -14.62 3.69 14.39
C THR A 436 -13.34 4.14 13.70
N GLU A 437 -12.31 4.52 14.45
CA GLU A 437 -10.99 4.92 13.92
C GLU A 437 -10.31 3.77 13.13
N TRP A 438 -10.54 2.52 13.52
CA TRP A 438 -10.06 1.33 12.83
C TRP A 438 -11.03 0.81 11.76
N GLY A 439 -12.13 1.53 11.51
CA GLY A 439 -13.09 1.20 10.46
C GLY A 439 -14.02 0.03 10.79
N PHE A 440 -14.09 -0.42 12.05
CA PHE A 440 -14.98 -1.49 12.47
C PHE A 440 -16.45 -1.05 12.43
N GLN A 441 -17.27 -1.88 11.80
CA GLN A 441 -18.70 -1.72 11.66
C GLN A 441 -19.39 -2.94 12.26
N SER A 442 -20.32 -2.73 13.19
CA SER A 442 -21.07 -3.82 13.81
C SER A 442 -21.91 -4.57 12.77
N THR A 443 -21.92 -5.90 12.87
CA THR A 443 -22.74 -6.76 12.01
C THR A 443 -24.05 -7.15 12.69
N TYR A 444 -25.10 -7.41 11.89
CA TYR A 444 -26.41 -7.86 12.41
C TYR A 444 -26.33 -9.19 13.19
N GLY A 445 -25.36 -10.05 12.88
CA GLY A 445 -25.13 -11.34 13.56
C GLY A 445 -24.26 -11.25 14.82
N GLY A 446 -23.85 -10.05 15.23
CA GLY A 446 -22.87 -9.83 16.28
C GLY A 446 -21.42 -9.95 15.76
N GLY A 447 -20.50 -9.22 16.41
CA GLY A 447 -19.14 -9.03 15.90
C GLY A 447 -18.99 -7.69 15.17
N ALA A 448 -17.91 -7.58 14.40
CA ALA A 448 -17.65 -6.43 13.56
C ALA A 448 -16.91 -6.81 12.28
N VAL A 449 -17.12 -6.03 11.22
CA VAL A 449 -16.36 -6.11 9.98
C VAL A 449 -15.58 -4.84 9.76
N ALA A 450 -14.43 -4.94 9.09
CA ALA A 450 -13.70 -3.79 8.60
C ALA A 450 -12.95 -4.16 7.32
N ASP A 451 -12.59 -3.15 6.53
CA ASP A 451 -11.80 -3.35 5.31
C ASP A 451 -10.44 -3.97 5.67
N LEU A 452 -10.16 -5.16 5.12
CA LEU A 452 -8.98 -5.94 5.48
C LEU A 452 -7.69 -5.18 5.16
N TRP A 453 -7.65 -4.48 4.02
CA TRP A 453 -6.48 -3.71 3.62
C TRP A 453 -6.24 -2.53 4.54
N LEU A 454 -7.30 -1.77 4.84
CA LEU A 454 -7.18 -0.60 5.71
C LEU A 454 -6.70 -0.99 7.12
N ILE A 455 -7.17 -2.12 7.66
CA ILE A 455 -6.68 -2.62 8.95
C ILE A 455 -5.21 -3.04 8.86
N ALA A 456 -4.83 -3.81 7.84
CA ALA A 456 -3.45 -4.27 7.66
C ALA A 456 -2.47 -3.09 7.52
N ASP A 457 -2.81 -2.12 6.67
CA ASP A 457 -2.00 -0.94 6.45
C ASP A 457 -1.91 -0.06 7.70
N LYS A 458 -3.03 0.13 8.41
CA LYS A 458 -3.06 0.86 9.69
C LYS A 458 -2.25 0.16 10.78
N ALA A 459 -2.25 -1.18 10.83
CA ALA A 459 -1.46 -1.94 11.79
C ALA A 459 0.04 -1.76 11.56
N VAL A 460 0.48 -1.79 10.29
CA VAL A 460 1.87 -1.50 9.91
C VAL A 460 2.22 -0.06 10.26
N ALA A 461 1.46 0.92 9.77
CA ALA A 461 1.74 2.34 10.01
C ALA A 461 1.79 2.67 11.51
N THR A 462 0.85 2.16 12.31
CA THR A 462 0.83 2.34 13.77
C THR A 462 2.06 1.74 14.43
N THR A 463 2.43 0.52 14.05
CA THR A 463 3.57 -0.18 14.67
C THR A 463 4.88 0.53 14.39
N PHE A 464 5.15 0.88 13.14
CA PHE A 464 6.37 1.58 12.77
C PHE A 464 6.43 2.98 13.37
N ARG A 465 5.32 3.74 13.36
CA ARG A 465 5.27 5.07 13.98
C ARG A 465 5.50 5.00 15.48
N PHE A 466 4.90 4.02 16.18
CA PHE A 466 5.11 3.82 17.61
C PHE A 466 6.58 3.49 17.92
N LEU A 467 7.18 2.56 17.17
CA LEU A 467 8.57 2.15 17.39
C LEU A 467 9.55 3.28 17.08
N ASP A 468 9.33 4.03 16.00
CA ASP A 468 10.13 5.21 15.67
C ASP A 468 10.08 6.25 16.79
N LEU A 469 8.88 6.60 17.25
CA LEU A 469 8.69 7.62 18.29
C LEU A 469 9.26 7.17 19.64
N LEU A 470 8.99 5.92 20.03
CA LEU A 470 9.59 5.30 21.23
C LEU A 470 11.11 5.35 21.16
N SER A 471 11.67 4.93 20.02
CA SER A 471 13.12 4.92 19.85
C SER A 471 13.71 6.32 19.91
N ARG A 472 13.06 7.32 19.32
CA ARG A 472 13.48 8.72 19.37
C ARG A 472 13.50 9.25 20.80
N ILE A 473 12.46 8.99 21.58
CA ILE A 473 12.38 9.39 22.99
C ILE A 473 13.51 8.74 23.78
N VAL A 474 13.74 7.43 23.64
CA VAL A 474 14.84 6.77 24.37
C VAL A 474 16.20 7.29 23.92
N LEU A 475 16.38 7.63 22.63
CA LEU A 475 17.64 8.22 22.16
C LEU A 475 17.89 9.58 22.80
N ARG A 476 16.92 10.49 22.81
CA ARG A 476 17.08 11.83 23.39
C ARG A 476 17.30 11.81 24.90
N ASN A 477 16.83 10.76 25.56
CA ASN A 477 16.80 10.66 27.01
C ASN A 477 17.73 9.52 27.47
N PRO A 478 19.06 9.76 27.56
CA PRO A 478 20.02 8.73 27.92
C PRO A 478 19.63 8.07 29.24
N LEU A 479 19.78 6.75 29.28
CA LEU A 479 19.41 5.94 30.43
C LEU A 479 20.35 6.25 31.61
N PRO A 480 19.88 6.13 32.87
CA PRO A 480 20.69 6.46 34.04
C PRO A 480 22.00 5.65 34.07
N ASP A 481 23.07 6.19 34.69
CA ASP A 481 24.40 5.56 34.75
C ASP A 481 24.42 4.16 35.38
N SER A 482 23.38 3.82 36.17
CA SER A 482 23.16 2.49 36.74
C SER A 482 22.47 1.51 35.80
N ALA A 483 21.86 2.00 34.71
CA ALA A 483 21.41 1.17 33.60
C ALA A 483 22.65 0.73 32.83
N SER A 484 22.65 -0.51 32.36
CA SER A 484 23.81 -1.14 31.73
C SER A 484 24.45 -0.20 30.69
N ALA A 485 25.79 -0.13 30.66
CA ALA A 485 26.59 0.83 29.88
C ALA A 485 26.30 0.89 28.36
N VAL A 486 25.38 0.04 27.88
CA VAL A 486 24.93 -0.19 26.51
C VAL A 486 24.26 1.04 25.88
N LEU A 487 23.63 1.92 26.66
CA LEU A 487 22.97 3.13 26.15
C LEU A 487 23.44 4.44 26.80
N SER A 488 24.44 4.42 27.69
CA SER A 488 24.95 5.58 28.43
C SER A 488 26.14 6.29 27.76
N GLY A 489 26.39 6.04 26.47
CA GLY A 489 27.42 6.75 25.69
C GLY A 489 26.96 8.12 25.15
N GLN A 490 27.92 8.91 24.63
CA GLN A 490 27.60 10.11 23.85
C GLN A 490 26.59 9.77 22.76
N ILE A 491 25.50 10.54 22.69
CA ILE A 491 24.53 10.45 21.62
C ILE A 491 25.32 10.68 20.32
N PRO A 492 25.38 9.71 19.38
CA PRO A 492 25.86 10.03 18.03
C PRO A 492 25.04 11.22 17.56
N GLU A 493 25.67 12.28 17.03
CA GLU A 493 24.95 13.45 16.54
C GLU A 493 23.76 12.99 15.70
N MET A 494 22.58 13.05 16.29
CA MET A 494 21.34 12.78 15.60
C MET A 494 21.02 14.11 14.93
N PRO A 495 21.02 14.17 13.60
CA PRO A 495 20.78 15.44 12.94
C PRO A 495 19.38 15.93 13.35
N GLU A 496 19.28 17.19 13.79
CA GLU A 496 18.05 17.80 14.37
C GLU A 496 16.84 17.69 13.43
N ARG A 497 17.13 17.61 12.13
CA ARG A 497 16.30 16.96 11.12
C ARG A 497 17.09 15.76 10.64
N LEU A 498 16.43 14.62 10.43
CA LEU A 498 16.94 13.60 9.51
C LEU A 498 17.06 14.24 8.13
N THR A 499 18.14 14.99 7.87
CA THR A 499 18.67 15.09 6.51
C THR A 499 18.79 13.64 6.07
N PRO A 500 18.14 13.24 4.96
CA PRO A 500 18.34 11.92 4.41
C PRO A 500 19.85 11.73 4.36
N TRP A 501 20.36 10.72 5.06
CA TRP A 501 21.80 10.47 5.15
C TRP A 501 22.37 10.55 3.73
N GLU A 502 23.42 11.35 3.52
CA GLU A 502 23.95 11.64 2.18
C GLU A 502 24.01 10.36 1.34
N GLY A 503 23.21 10.30 0.27
CA GLY A 503 23.10 9.15 -0.65
C GLY A 503 21.77 8.38 -0.62
N TYR A 504 20.91 8.61 0.37
CA TYR A 504 19.56 8.01 0.42
C TYR A 504 18.48 9.06 0.13
N GLU A 505 18.17 9.30 -1.14
CA GLU A 505 16.86 9.81 -1.51
C GLU A 505 15.84 8.69 -1.18
N ASP A 506 15.42 8.62 0.09
CA ASP A 506 14.72 7.46 0.64
C ASP A 506 13.25 7.43 0.20
N HIS A 507 13.05 6.97 -1.02
CA HIS A 507 11.74 6.71 -1.58
C HIS A 507 11.16 5.37 -1.10
N LEU A 508 11.82 4.61 -0.20
CA LEU A 508 11.31 3.30 0.22
C LEU A 508 9.89 3.35 0.80
N PRO A 509 9.52 4.32 1.67
CA PRO A 509 8.14 4.44 2.14
C PRO A 509 7.18 4.66 0.96
N THR A 510 7.52 5.54 0.02
CA THR A 510 6.72 5.78 -1.20
C THR A 510 6.61 4.53 -2.08
N LEU A 511 7.70 3.77 -2.27
CA LEU A 511 7.71 2.52 -3.04
C LEU A 511 6.88 1.41 -2.37
N LEU A 512 6.71 1.47 -1.04
CA LEU A 512 5.83 0.59 -0.28
C LEU A 512 4.40 1.13 -0.19
N GLY A 513 4.15 2.36 -0.64
CA GLY A 513 2.85 2.99 -0.53
C GLY A 513 2.48 3.36 0.90
N LEU A 514 3.49 3.67 1.73
CA LEU A 514 3.36 4.10 3.11
C LEU A 514 3.73 5.59 3.22
N PRO A 515 3.10 6.34 4.14
CA PRO A 515 3.45 7.73 4.37
C PRO A 515 4.88 7.83 4.91
N SER A 516 5.65 8.80 4.38
CA SER A 516 6.96 9.09 4.93
C SER A 516 6.82 9.58 6.39
N PRO A 517 7.65 9.11 7.33
CA PRO A 517 7.55 9.46 8.75
C PRO A 517 7.77 10.96 9.05
N HIS A 518 8.28 11.71 8.07
CA HIS A 518 8.46 13.15 8.09
C HIS A 518 7.86 13.78 6.82
N PRO A 519 6.64 14.33 6.84
CA PRO A 519 6.24 15.30 5.82
C PRO A 519 7.14 16.53 6.00
N GLY A 520 7.85 16.90 4.94
CA GLY A 520 8.75 18.06 4.92
C GLY A 520 8.04 19.38 5.18
#